data_AF-A0A963T0E7-F1
#
_entry.id   AF-A0A963T0E7-F1
#
_cell.length_a   1.000
_cell.length_b   1.000
_cell.length_c   1.000
_cell.angle_alpha   90.00
_cell.angle_beta   90.00
_cell.angle_gamma   90.00
#
_symmetry.space_group_name_H-M   'P 1'
#
loop_
_entity.id
_entity.type
_entity.pdbx_description
1 polymer ?
#
loop_
_entity_poly.entity_id
_entity_poly.type
_entity_poly.pdbx_seq_one_letter_code
_entity_poly.pdbx_strand_id
1 'polypeptide(L)'
;MSDEPKHPFALKAAALAAKLPSQLGDNSWAFEPYLVASNPDAQNLIDLLMDDVCAEWTAAFPQRKPSTDRQQAFIDCGSAILANLMRAKCNEWPTTIGMRRGKGALDRERRYRPEYMKAVLFITAQDWLINAGYVEKVKSGFHLPGYSQTSRFALTKTGALELEADEWDFADFKVERGTETVRLKDAKDRLCGYDDTPETLAMRARLDEINVKLDATDIATTRTLTIHDRKPEYQGRKVRLHRVFNRGNFDHGGRFYGGWWQNVKSHVRPAITIDGQHTIEADFRGFNPAVLLAEAGQPIPDDPYSPIVGANAPEDLRDHAKATLAALLNSKTGTTEEPRDFNSAQWGMTAEDFRAKVLDAFPMVRAMLGTDKGMKLQRLESDLAEAIMLHFVRQGHAILPIHDAFIVQAHLEQELVQVMKDTFKARLGQVPHVKVTRSYALR
;
A
#
# COMPACT_ATOMS: atom_id res chain seq x y z
N MET A 1 24.62 -33.44 11.62
CA MET A 1 23.55 -34.46 11.81
C MET A 1 22.71 -34.01 12.99
N SER A 2 21.53 -33.41 12.87
CA SER A 2 20.50 -33.45 11.84
C SER A 2 20.31 -32.10 11.15
N ASP A 3 20.43 -32.09 9.82
CA ASP A 3 19.87 -31.05 8.97
C ASP A 3 18.34 -31.14 9.03
N GLU A 4 17.68 -30.10 9.52
CA GLU A 4 16.30 -29.84 9.13
C GLU A 4 16.31 -28.91 7.91
N PRO A 5 15.95 -29.42 6.72
CA PRO A 5 16.02 -28.65 5.50
C PRO A 5 14.89 -27.62 5.44
N LYS A 6 15.19 -26.45 4.85
CA LYS A 6 14.18 -25.51 4.35
C LYS A 6 13.09 -26.29 3.63
N HIS A 7 11.84 -26.09 4.05
CA HIS A 7 10.68 -26.85 3.60
C HIS A 7 10.68 -27.01 2.06
N PRO A 8 10.73 -28.25 1.52
CA PRO A 8 10.84 -28.53 0.08
C PRO A 8 9.76 -27.88 -0.79
N PHE A 9 8.64 -27.44 -0.20
CA PHE A 9 7.57 -26.75 -0.91
C PHE A 9 7.86 -25.29 -1.27
N ALA A 10 8.67 -24.53 -0.51
CA ALA A 10 8.90 -23.12 -0.83
C ALA A 10 9.78 -22.97 -2.09
N LEU A 11 10.81 -23.80 -2.20
CA LEU A 11 11.66 -23.91 -3.38
C LEU A 11 10.93 -24.58 -4.56
N LYS A 12 10.07 -25.58 -4.31
CA LYS A 12 9.20 -26.15 -5.36
C LYS A 12 8.17 -25.14 -5.85
N ALA A 13 7.59 -24.28 -5.00
CA ALA A 13 6.63 -23.26 -5.42
C ALA A 13 7.28 -22.19 -6.31
N ALA A 14 8.50 -21.75 -5.98
CA ALA A 14 9.27 -20.83 -6.81
C ALA A 14 9.72 -21.46 -8.14
N ALA A 15 10.13 -22.73 -8.13
CA ALA A 15 10.53 -23.45 -9.34
C ALA A 15 9.36 -23.88 -10.24
N LEU A 16 8.16 -24.10 -9.66
CA LEU A 16 6.92 -24.37 -10.40
C LEU A 16 6.36 -23.09 -11.03
N ALA A 17 6.52 -21.93 -10.37
CA ALA A 17 6.18 -20.62 -10.93
C ALA A 17 7.09 -20.21 -12.11
N ALA A 18 8.31 -20.74 -12.18
CA ALA A 18 9.28 -20.45 -13.24
C ALA A 18 9.10 -21.29 -14.52
N LYS A 19 8.19 -22.27 -14.55
CA LYS A 19 7.95 -23.15 -15.71
C LYS A 19 6.45 -23.27 -16.01
N LEU A 20 5.91 -22.34 -16.81
CA LEU A 20 4.78 -22.46 -17.79
C LEU A 20 3.92 -21.17 -17.88
N PRO A 21 3.28 -20.91 -19.05
CA PRO A 21 2.96 -19.56 -19.52
C PRO A 21 1.63 -19.02 -19.01
N SER A 22 1.67 -17.78 -18.51
CA SER A 22 0.68 -16.69 -18.64
C SER A 22 1.07 -15.62 -17.61
N GLN A 23 1.63 -14.50 -18.06
CA GLN A 23 2.03 -13.38 -17.19
C GLN A 23 0.83 -12.63 -16.56
N LEU A 24 -0.41 -12.98 -16.94
CA LEU A 24 -1.63 -12.36 -16.41
C LEU A 24 -1.85 -12.63 -14.92
N GLY A 25 -1.23 -13.66 -14.32
CA GLY A 25 -1.53 -14.13 -12.97
C GLY A 25 -0.70 -13.53 -11.82
N ASP A 26 0.44 -12.88 -12.09
CA ASP A 26 1.41 -12.50 -11.05
C ASP A 26 1.25 -11.05 -10.57
N ASN A 27 0.88 -10.14 -11.47
CA ASN A 27 0.51 -8.77 -11.11
C ASN A 27 -0.99 -8.70 -10.79
N SER A 28 -1.32 -8.60 -9.50
CA SER A 28 -2.71 -8.50 -9.07
C SER A 28 -2.95 -7.39 -8.07
N TRP A 29 -3.94 -6.56 -8.35
CA TRP A 29 -4.41 -5.53 -7.44
C TRP A 29 -5.46 -6.06 -6.47
N ALA A 30 -5.50 -5.48 -5.27
CA ALA A 30 -6.62 -5.66 -4.38
C ALA A 30 -7.88 -5.03 -4.98
N PHE A 31 -9.02 -5.69 -4.80
CA PHE A 31 -10.32 -5.14 -5.15
C PHE A 31 -10.60 -3.84 -4.37
N GLU A 32 -10.99 -2.79 -5.07
CA GLU A 32 -11.35 -1.49 -4.51
C GLU A 32 -12.89 -1.38 -4.45
N PRO A 33 -13.51 -1.52 -3.26
CA PRO A 33 -14.95 -1.73 -3.17
C PRO A 33 -15.80 -0.47 -3.42
N TYR A 34 -15.19 0.72 -3.40
CA TYR A 34 -15.85 2.01 -3.69
C TYR A 34 -15.44 2.57 -5.06
N LEU A 35 -14.86 1.74 -5.94
CA LEU A 35 -14.52 2.18 -7.28
C LEU A 35 -15.77 2.24 -8.16
N VAL A 36 -15.92 3.36 -8.87
CA VAL A 36 -16.96 3.58 -9.87
C VAL A 36 -16.34 4.12 -11.16
N ALA A 37 -17.03 3.97 -12.29
CA ALA A 37 -16.71 4.73 -13.48
C ALA A 37 -17.18 6.18 -13.26
N SER A 38 -16.28 7.14 -13.37
CA SER A 38 -16.62 8.56 -13.37
C SER A 38 -17.04 9.08 -14.73
N ASN A 39 -16.64 8.40 -15.81
CA ASN A 39 -17.10 8.68 -17.15
C ASN A 39 -18.53 8.14 -17.36
N PRO A 40 -19.51 8.97 -17.77
CA PRO A 40 -20.89 8.55 -17.98
C PRO A 40 -21.05 7.44 -19.01
N ASP A 41 -20.25 7.42 -20.08
CA ASP A 41 -20.37 6.44 -21.15
C ASP A 41 -19.87 5.06 -20.67
N ALA A 42 -18.73 5.04 -19.99
CA ALA A 42 -18.22 3.83 -19.34
C ALA A 42 -19.20 3.27 -18.29
N GLN A 43 -19.83 4.16 -17.50
CA GLN A 43 -20.84 3.75 -16.52
C GLN A 43 -22.09 3.18 -17.21
N ASN A 44 -22.54 3.80 -18.31
CA ASN A 44 -23.69 3.32 -19.07
C ASN A 44 -23.46 1.92 -19.66
N LEU A 45 -22.25 1.61 -20.16
CA LEU A 45 -21.91 0.26 -20.61
C LEU A 45 -21.95 -0.77 -19.47
N ILE A 46 -21.45 -0.40 -18.28
CA ILE A 46 -21.53 -1.24 -17.09
C ILE A 46 -23.00 -1.50 -16.72
N ASP A 47 -23.84 -0.46 -16.71
CA ASP A 47 -25.24 -0.54 -16.33
C ASP A 47 -26.02 -1.44 -17.29
N LEU A 48 -25.86 -1.25 -18.61
CA LEU A 48 -26.51 -2.08 -19.63
C LEU A 48 -26.13 -3.56 -19.50
N LEU A 49 -24.84 -3.86 -19.37
CA LEU A 49 -24.37 -5.25 -19.21
C LEU A 49 -24.91 -5.86 -17.90
N MET A 50 -24.92 -5.08 -16.82
CA MET A 50 -25.44 -5.57 -15.53
C MET A 50 -26.96 -5.74 -15.52
N ASP A 51 -27.71 -4.95 -16.27
CA ASP A 51 -29.15 -5.14 -16.45
C ASP A 51 -29.45 -6.48 -17.13
N ASP A 52 -28.71 -6.83 -18.18
CA ASP A 52 -28.83 -8.12 -18.87
C ASP A 52 -28.49 -9.29 -17.94
N VAL A 53 -27.36 -9.20 -17.22
CA VAL A 53 -26.95 -10.24 -16.25
C VAL A 53 -27.95 -10.36 -15.10
N CYS A 54 -28.54 -9.24 -14.66
CA CYS A 54 -29.59 -9.24 -13.64
C CYS A 54 -30.89 -9.86 -14.16
N ALA A 55 -31.26 -9.62 -15.42
CA ALA A 55 -32.41 -10.25 -16.06
C ALA A 55 -32.26 -11.78 -16.10
N GLU A 56 -31.08 -12.29 -16.50
CA GLU A 56 -30.79 -13.73 -16.47
C GLU A 56 -30.82 -14.29 -15.04
N TRP A 57 -30.21 -13.60 -14.09
CA TRP A 57 -30.21 -14.02 -12.69
C TRP A 57 -31.61 -14.08 -12.10
N THR A 58 -32.46 -13.09 -12.37
CA THR A 58 -33.84 -13.05 -11.87
C THR A 58 -34.73 -14.10 -12.53
N ALA A 59 -34.47 -14.46 -13.80
CA ALA A 59 -35.17 -15.54 -14.50
C ALA A 59 -34.94 -16.91 -13.85
N ALA A 60 -33.82 -17.10 -13.14
CA ALA A 60 -33.55 -18.32 -12.37
C ALA A 60 -34.47 -18.51 -11.14
N PHE A 61 -35.33 -17.53 -10.80
CA PHE A 61 -36.28 -17.59 -9.70
C PHE A 61 -37.75 -17.52 -10.19
N PRO A 62 -38.27 -18.58 -10.85
CA PRO A 62 -39.57 -18.53 -11.51
C PRO A 62 -40.75 -18.36 -10.55
N GLN A 63 -40.62 -18.80 -9.30
CA GLN A 63 -41.70 -18.77 -8.31
C GLN A 63 -41.78 -17.47 -7.52
N ARG A 64 -40.62 -16.89 -7.18
CA ARG A 64 -40.53 -15.65 -6.40
C ARG A 64 -39.24 -14.92 -6.75
N LYS A 65 -39.38 -13.84 -7.51
CA LYS A 65 -38.25 -13.00 -7.89
C LYS A 65 -37.60 -12.34 -6.66
N PRO A 66 -36.29 -12.08 -6.70
CA PRO A 66 -35.62 -11.16 -5.77
C PRO A 66 -36.35 -9.82 -5.68
N SER A 67 -36.37 -9.18 -4.50
CA SER A 67 -36.90 -7.82 -4.36
C SER A 67 -36.08 -6.82 -5.19
N THR A 68 -36.68 -5.68 -5.56
CA THR A 68 -36.00 -4.61 -6.29
C THR A 68 -34.70 -4.18 -5.60
N ASP A 69 -34.72 -3.96 -4.28
CA ASP A 69 -33.50 -3.62 -3.52
C ASP A 69 -32.39 -4.68 -3.63
N ARG A 70 -32.78 -5.96 -3.71
CA ARG A 70 -31.83 -7.06 -3.85
C ARG A 70 -31.28 -7.14 -5.28
N GLN A 71 -32.09 -6.79 -6.27
CA GLN A 71 -31.65 -6.65 -7.66
C GLN A 71 -30.68 -5.49 -7.80
N GLN A 72 -30.99 -4.32 -7.24
CA GLN A 72 -30.09 -3.19 -7.24
C GLN A 72 -28.76 -3.52 -6.56
N ALA A 73 -28.79 -4.11 -5.36
CA ALA A 73 -27.56 -4.50 -4.67
C ALA A 73 -26.72 -5.56 -5.43
N PHE A 74 -27.36 -6.39 -6.26
CA PHE A 74 -26.67 -7.32 -7.17
C PHE A 74 -26.00 -6.56 -8.31
N ILE A 75 -26.72 -5.63 -8.95
CA ILE A 75 -26.22 -4.73 -9.99
C ILE A 75 -25.03 -3.92 -9.45
N ASP A 76 -25.15 -3.29 -8.28
CA ASP A 76 -24.10 -2.48 -7.66
C ASP A 76 -22.85 -3.32 -7.34
N CYS A 77 -23.02 -4.59 -6.94
CA CYS A 77 -21.90 -5.51 -6.74
C CYS A 77 -21.19 -5.81 -8.06
N GLY A 78 -21.94 -6.13 -9.11
CA GLY A 78 -21.40 -6.41 -10.43
C GLY A 78 -20.72 -5.19 -11.04
N SER A 79 -21.33 -4.01 -10.90
CA SER A 79 -20.79 -2.74 -11.37
C SER A 79 -19.44 -2.42 -10.75
N ALA A 80 -19.30 -2.58 -9.42
CA ALA A 80 -18.01 -2.41 -8.75
C ALA A 80 -16.97 -3.46 -9.22
N ILE A 81 -17.39 -4.70 -9.52
CA ILE A 81 -16.52 -5.73 -10.11
C ILE A 81 -16.01 -5.29 -11.49
N LEU A 82 -16.92 -4.91 -12.38
CA LEU A 82 -16.60 -4.51 -13.75
C LEU A 82 -15.72 -3.27 -13.78
N ALA A 83 -16.04 -2.23 -12.99
CA ALA A 83 -15.20 -1.03 -12.88
C ALA A 83 -13.76 -1.36 -12.44
N ASN A 84 -13.57 -2.31 -11.50
CA ASN A 84 -12.23 -2.74 -11.10
C ASN A 84 -11.49 -3.47 -12.22
N LEU A 85 -12.18 -4.32 -12.96
CA LEU A 85 -11.59 -5.10 -14.05
C LEU A 85 -11.30 -4.23 -15.28
N MET A 86 -12.15 -3.26 -15.61
CA MET A 86 -11.92 -2.25 -16.64
C MET A 86 -10.72 -1.38 -16.28
N ARG A 87 -10.65 -0.81 -15.06
CA ARG A 87 -9.48 -0.03 -14.63
C ARG A 87 -8.18 -0.83 -14.65
N ALA A 88 -8.23 -2.15 -14.44
CA ALA A 88 -7.04 -3.00 -14.54
C ALA A 88 -6.47 -3.04 -15.97
N LYS A 89 -7.31 -2.91 -17.00
CA LYS A 89 -6.88 -2.88 -18.41
C LYS A 89 -6.11 -1.59 -18.74
N CYS A 90 -6.45 -0.47 -18.10
CA CYS A 90 -5.72 0.80 -18.22
C CYS A 90 -4.25 0.74 -17.75
N ASN A 91 -3.86 -0.31 -17.02
CA ASN A 91 -2.49 -0.43 -16.52
C ASN A 91 -1.48 -0.78 -17.63
N GLU A 92 -1.92 -1.27 -18.79
CA GLU A 92 -1.07 -1.79 -19.89
C GLU A 92 -0.17 -2.99 -19.52
N TRP A 93 -0.01 -3.30 -18.22
CA TRP A 93 0.53 -4.55 -17.71
C TRP A 93 -0.56 -5.61 -17.62
N PRO A 94 -0.24 -6.91 -17.80
CA PRO A 94 -1.14 -8.02 -17.51
C PRO A 94 -1.58 -7.98 -16.03
N THR A 95 -2.72 -7.34 -15.74
CA THR A 95 -3.15 -7.01 -14.38
C THR A 95 -4.47 -7.71 -14.08
N THR A 96 -4.49 -8.50 -13.01
CA THR A 96 -5.72 -9.13 -12.51
C THR A 96 -6.23 -8.46 -11.24
N ILE A 97 -7.51 -8.64 -10.94
CA ILE A 97 -8.08 -8.21 -9.67
C ILE A 97 -8.22 -9.39 -8.73
N GLY A 98 -7.68 -9.23 -7.52
CA GLY A 98 -7.78 -10.19 -6.44
C GLY A 98 -9.12 -10.04 -5.71
N MET A 99 -10.05 -10.99 -5.90
CA MET A 99 -11.35 -10.99 -5.20
C MET A 99 -11.55 -12.21 -4.31
N ARG A 100 -12.14 -11.98 -3.14
CA ARG A 100 -12.46 -13.03 -2.19
C ARG A 100 -13.74 -13.74 -2.60
N ARG A 101 -13.72 -15.07 -2.47
CA ARG A 101 -14.87 -15.95 -2.74
C ARG A 101 -15.46 -16.62 -1.50
N GLY A 102 -14.80 -16.51 -0.35
CA GLY A 102 -15.26 -17.13 0.89
C GLY A 102 -16.08 -16.16 1.74
N LYS A 103 -17.32 -16.55 2.10
CA LYS A 103 -18.22 -15.75 2.96
C LYS A 103 -17.52 -15.23 4.22
N GLY A 104 -16.86 -16.10 4.98
CA GLY A 104 -16.19 -15.70 6.22
C GLY A 104 -15.05 -14.69 6.01
N ALA A 105 -14.38 -14.71 4.85
CA ALA A 105 -13.34 -13.75 4.54
C ALA A 105 -13.91 -12.37 4.17
N LEU A 106 -15.04 -12.34 3.46
CA LEU A 106 -15.77 -11.11 3.15
C LEU A 106 -16.42 -10.53 4.42
N ASP A 107 -17.06 -11.36 5.25
CA ASP A 107 -17.71 -10.92 6.49
C ASP A 107 -16.71 -10.26 7.45
N ARG A 108 -15.48 -10.79 7.54
CA ARG A 108 -14.39 -10.19 8.31
C ARG A 108 -14.03 -8.76 7.84
N GLU A 109 -14.27 -8.45 6.56
CA GLU A 109 -13.94 -7.18 5.91
C GLU A 109 -15.17 -6.29 5.70
N ARG A 110 -16.32 -6.61 6.34
CA ARG A 110 -17.59 -5.90 6.16
C ARG A 110 -17.48 -4.39 6.38
N ARG A 111 -16.67 -3.95 7.35
CA ARG A 111 -16.46 -2.52 7.68
C ARG A 111 -15.90 -1.70 6.50
N TYR A 112 -15.14 -2.34 5.60
CA TYR A 112 -14.40 -1.65 4.55
C TYR A 112 -15.10 -1.64 3.20
N ARG A 113 -16.38 -2.02 3.16
CA ARG A 113 -17.14 -2.24 1.92
C ARG A 113 -18.48 -1.50 2.00
N PRO A 114 -19.06 -1.08 0.86
CA PRO A 114 -20.39 -0.49 0.82
C PRO A 114 -21.45 -1.40 1.45
N GLU A 115 -22.51 -0.79 1.97
CA GLU A 115 -23.56 -1.54 2.67
C GLU A 115 -24.28 -2.56 1.77
N TYR A 116 -24.48 -2.23 0.50
CA TYR A 116 -25.12 -3.11 -0.50
C TYR A 116 -24.29 -4.38 -0.76
N MET A 117 -22.96 -4.33 -0.54
CA MET A 117 -22.03 -5.40 -0.87
C MET A 117 -22.03 -6.53 0.17
N LYS A 118 -23.17 -7.21 0.32
CA LYS A 118 -23.26 -8.40 1.18
C LYS A 118 -22.44 -9.54 0.58
N ALA A 119 -21.79 -10.35 1.43
CA ALA A 119 -20.88 -11.40 0.97
C ALA A 119 -21.53 -12.38 -0.02
N VAL A 120 -22.78 -12.77 0.22
CA VAL A 120 -23.52 -13.67 -0.67
C VAL A 120 -23.76 -13.01 -2.03
N LEU A 121 -24.28 -11.77 -2.06
CA LEU A 121 -24.56 -11.07 -3.32
C LEU A 121 -23.29 -10.81 -4.12
N PHE A 122 -22.19 -10.42 -3.46
CA PHE A 122 -20.91 -10.21 -4.13
C PHE A 122 -20.35 -11.49 -4.76
N ILE A 123 -20.50 -12.64 -4.10
CA ILE A 123 -20.12 -13.93 -4.68
C ILE A 123 -21.07 -14.32 -5.82
N THR A 124 -22.37 -14.10 -5.66
CA THR A 124 -23.37 -14.36 -6.70
C THR A 124 -23.09 -13.52 -7.95
N ALA A 125 -22.81 -12.23 -7.82
CA ALA A 125 -22.45 -11.37 -8.96
C ALA A 125 -21.20 -11.86 -9.68
N GLN A 126 -20.15 -12.27 -8.94
CA GLN A 126 -18.96 -12.90 -9.55
C GLN A 126 -19.34 -14.14 -10.37
N ASP A 127 -20.19 -15.01 -9.83
CA ASP A 127 -20.54 -16.28 -10.48
C ASP A 127 -21.37 -16.06 -11.75
N TRP A 128 -22.31 -15.12 -11.71
CA TRP A 128 -23.13 -14.79 -12.88
C TRP A 128 -22.32 -14.11 -13.98
N LEU A 129 -21.43 -13.18 -13.63
CA LEU A 129 -20.51 -12.58 -14.61
C LEU A 129 -19.56 -13.61 -15.26
N ILE A 130 -19.17 -14.65 -14.52
CA ILE A 130 -18.37 -15.76 -15.05
C ILE A 130 -19.20 -16.66 -15.95
N ASN A 131 -20.41 -17.02 -15.52
CA ASN A 131 -21.29 -17.91 -16.28
C ASN A 131 -21.76 -17.26 -17.60
N ALA A 132 -22.02 -15.95 -17.59
CA ALA A 132 -22.33 -15.16 -18.78
C ALA A 132 -21.11 -14.97 -19.70
N GLY A 133 -19.91 -15.33 -19.24
CA GLY A 133 -18.69 -15.32 -20.04
C GLY A 133 -18.01 -13.95 -20.16
N TYR A 134 -18.39 -12.95 -19.36
CA TYR A 134 -17.76 -11.62 -19.35
C TYR A 134 -16.51 -11.55 -18.47
N VAL A 135 -16.46 -12.36 -17.41
CA VAL A 135 -15.35 -12.40 -16.44
C VAL A 135 -14.78 -13.81 -16.38
N GLU A 136 -13.45 -13.92 -16.27
CA GLU A 136 -12.80 -15.21 -16.02
C GLU A 136 -12.04 -15.22 -14.70
N LYS A 137 -11.99 -16.39 -14.08
CA LYS A 137 -11.12 -16.67 -12.94
C LYS A 137 -9.80 -17.22 -13.45
N VAL A 138 -8.86 -16.31 -13.74
CA VAL A 138 -7.51 -16.60 -14.25
C VAL A 138 -6.73 -17.54 -13.32
N LYS A 139 -6.86 -17.36 -11.99
CA LYS A 139 -6.16 -18.21 -11.00
C LYS A 139 -7.02 -18.44 -9.77
N SER A 140 -7.13 -19.70 -9.37
CA SER A 140 -7.80 -20.06 -8.12
C SER A 140 -6.92 -19.69 -6.92
N GLY A 141 -7.51 -19.05 -5.92
CA GLY A 141 -6.85 -18.79 -4.65
C GLY A 141 -6.63 -20.07 -3.85
N PHE A 142 -5.69 -20.03 -2.91
CA PHE A 142 -5.37 -21.15 -2.04
C PHE A 142 -4.85 -20.66 -0.68
N HIS A 143 -4.88 -21.55 0.31
CA HIS A 143 -4.41 -21.30 1.65
C HIS A 143 -3.40 -22.37 2.06
N LEU A 144 -2.18 -21.95 2.35
CA LEU A 144 -1.10 -22.77 2.91
C LEU A 144 -0.69 -22.21 4.28
N PRO A 145 -0.07 -23.03 5.15
CA PRO A 145 0.53 -22.53 6.37
C PRO A 145 1.53 -21.39 6.06
N GLY A 146 1.25 -20.19 6.57
CA GLY A 146 2.11 -19.01 6.39
C GLY A 146 1.98 -18.28 5.05
N TYR A 147 1.19 -18.79 4.08
CA TYR A 147 1.02 -18.15 2.78
C TYR A 147 -0.38 -18.36 2.24
N SER A 148 -1.04 -17.30 1.76
CA SER A 148 -2.33 -17.42 1.11
C SER A 148 -2.43 -16.49 -0.09
N GLN A 149 -3.11 -16.96 -1.12
CA GLN A 149 -3.37 -16.19 -2.32
C GLN A 149 -4.88 -16.07 -2.54
N THR A 150 -5.34 -14.85 -2.83
CA THR A 150 -6.72 -14.59 -3.20
C THR A 150 -6.94 -14.95 -4.67
N SER A 151 -8.15 -15.37 -5.04
CA SER A 151 -8.45 -15.71 -6.44
C SER A 151 -8.27 -14.49 -7.35
N ARG A 152 -7.80 -14.72 -8.58
CA ARG A 152 -7.47 -13.69 -9.57
C ARG A 152 -8.46 -13.71 -10.72
N PHE A 153 -8.94 -12.54 -11.10
CA PHE A 153 -9.95 -12.37 -12.13
C PHE A 153 -9.55 -11.32 -13.15
N ALA A 154 -10.02 -11.49 -14.38
CA ALA A 154 -9.86 -10.57 -15.49
C ALA A 154 -11.16 -10.53 -16.32
N LEU A 155 -11.32 -9.49 -17.16
CA LEU A 155 -12.30 -9.55 -18.25
C LEU A 155 -11.90 -10.64 -19.24
N THR A 156 -12.88 -11.37 -19.76
CA THR A 156 -12.67 -12.17 -20.96
C THR A 156 -12.54 -11.26 -22.18
N LYS A 157 -12.23 -11.83 -23.35
CA LYS A 157 -12.28 -11.08 -24.62
C LYS A 157 -13.67 -10.51 -24.89
N THR A 158 -14.73 -11.27 -24.59
CA THR A 158 -16.11 -10.82 -24.75
C THR A 158 -16.43 -9.68 -23.79
N GLY A 159 -16.13 -9.83 -22.49
CA GLY A 159 -16.37 -8.75 -21.52
C GLY A 159 -15.57 -7.49 -21.80
N ALA A 160 -14.34 -7.62 -22.31
CA ALA A 160 -13.55 -6.47 -22.74
C ALA A 160 -14.12 -5.75 -23.97
N LEU A 161 -14.72 -6.50 -24.91
CA LEU A 161 -15.35 -5.93 -26.09
C LEU A 161 -16.65 -5.21 -25.76
N GLU A 162 -17.55 -5.85 -24.99
CA GLU A 162 -18.85 -5.27 -24.61
C GLU A 162 -18.71 -4.01 -23.74
N LEU A 163 -17.66 -3.94 -22.93
CA LEU A 163 -17.37 -2.78 -22.08
C LEU A 163 -16.42 -1.78 -22.74
N GLU A 164 -16.04 -2.00 -24.00
CA GLU A 164 -15.06 -1.17 -24.73
C GLU A 164 -13.81 -0.88 -23.89
N ALA A 165 -13.30 -1.90 -23.19
CA ALA A 165 -12.38 -1.72 -22.06
C ALA A 165 -11.01 -1.10 -22.43
N ASP A 166 -10.69 -1.03 -23.73
CA ASP A 166 -9.45 -0.45 -24.26
C ASP A 166 -9.59 1.05 -24.59
N GLU A 167 -10.80 1.62 -24.54
CA GLU A 167 -11.08 3.06 -24.79
C GLU A 167 -10.94 3.93 -23.53
N TRP A 168 -10.83 3.31 -22.35
CA TRP A 168 -10.83 4.02 -21.06
C TRP A 168 -9.43 4.17 -20.47
N ASP A 169 -9.22 5.27 -19.74
CA ASP A 169 -8.01 5.52 -18.97
C ASP A 169 -8.28 5.60 -17.45
N PHE A 170 -7.23 5.87 -16.67
CA PHE A 170 -7.36 5.95 -15.21
C PHE A 170 -8.25 7.12 -14.72
N ALA A 171 -8.42 8.19 -15.49
CA ALA A 171 -9.23 9.35 -15.14
C ALA A 171 -10.74 9.07 -15.33
N ASP A 172 -11.10 8.07 -16.13
CA ASP A 172 -12.47 7.59 -16.29
C ASP A 172 -13.00 6.82 -15.07
N PHE A 173 -12.18 6.61 -14.04
CA PHE A 173 -12.56 5.95 -12.79
C PHE A 173 -12.23 6.78 -11.56
N LYS A 174 -13.11 6.75 -10.57
CA LYS A 174 -12.88 7.39 -9.26
C LYS A 174 -13.22 6.46 -8.11
N VAL A 175 -12.53 6.63 -6.99
CA VAL A 175 -12.88 5.97 -5.73
C VAL A 175 -13.77 6.90 -4.94
N GLU A 176 -15.02 6.52 -4.74
CA GLU A 176 -15.96 7.29 -3.94
C GLU A 176 -15.55 7.33 -2.47
N ARG A 177 -16.14 8.28 -1.73
CA ARG A 177 -15.88 8.42 -0.30
C ARG A 177 -16.44 7.22 0.47
N GLY A 178 -15.58 6.27 0.76
CA GLY A 178 -15.84 5.27 1.79
C GLY A 178 -15.91 5.90 3.18
N THR A 179 -16.57 5.21 4.11
CA THR A 179 -16.72 5.66 5.50
C THR A 179 -15.52 5.32 6.38
N GLU A 180 -14.68 4.37 5.96
CA GLU A 180 -13.58 3.84 6.76
C GLU A 180 -12.21 4.11 6.15
N THR A 181 -11.48 5.03 6.76
CA THR A 181 -10.12 5.44 6.38
C THR A 181 -9.05 4.80 7.27
N VAL A 182 -9.42 4.09 8.32
CA VAL A 182 -8.52 3.36 9.22
C VAL A 182 -8.69 1.86 8.99
N ARG A 183 -7.64 1.19 8.51
CA ARG A 183 -7.62 -0.24 8.18
C ARG A 183 -6.83 -1.01 9.23
N LEU A 184 -7.42 -2.08 9.76
CA LEU A 184 -6.76 -2.99 10.70
C LEU A 184 -6.54 -4.36 10.08
N LYS A 185 -5.32 -4.88 10.15
CA LYS A 185 -4.99 -6.26 9.78
C LYS A 185 -4.73 -7.12 11.00
N ASP A 186 -5.15 -8.37 10.96
CA ASP A 186 -4.91 -9.36 12.00
C ASP A 186 -3.46 -9.88 12.01
N ALA A 187 -3.15 -10.80 12.93
CA ALA A 187 -1.83 -11.41 13.03
C ALA A 187 -1.39 -12.20 11.78
N LYS A 188 -2.31 -12.52 10.86
CA LYS A 188 -2.06 -13.22 9.59
C LYS A 188 -2.06 -12.27 8.39
N ASP A 189 -1.91 -10.96 8.63
CA ASP A 189 -1.92 -9.89 7.60
C ASP A 189 -3.25 -9.79 6.83
N ARG A 190 -4.37 -10.21 7.44
CA ARG A 190 -5.69 -10.15 6.81
C ARG A 190 -6.47 -8.97 7.37
N LEU A 191 -7.05 -8.16 6.49
CA LEU A 191 -7.93 -7.07 6.88
C LEU A 191 -9.09 -7.59 7.74
N CYS A 192 -9.38 -6.91 8.85
CA CYS A 192 -10.38 -7.29 9.83
C CYS A 192 -11.11 -6.09 10.44
N GLY A 193 -12.38 -6.29 10.81
CA GLY A 193 -13.15 -5.31 11.55
C GLY A 193 -12.60 -5.04 12.95
N TYR A 194 -13.05 -3.94 13.53
CA TYR A 194 -12.76 -3.50 14.89
C TYR A 194 -13.93 -2.63 15.39
N ASP A 195 -14.03 -2.47 16.71
CA ASP A 195 -15.03 -1.63 17.36
C ASP A 195 -14.56 -0.18 17.47
N ASP A 196 -15.51 0.75 17.39
CA ASP A 196 -15.19 2.18 17.51
C ASP A 196 -14.78 2.51 18.93
N THR A 197 -13.61 3.15 19.05
CA THR A 197 -13.10 3.75 20.28
C THR A 197 -12.91 5.26 20.09
N PRO A 198 -12.85 6.06 21.17
CA PRO A 198 -12.53 7.48 21.08
C PRO A 198 -11.26 7.77 20.26
N GLU A 199 -10.23 6.92 20.42
CA GLU A 199 -8.98 7.04 19.67
C GLU A 199 -9.19 6.77 18.17
N THR A 200 -9.91 5.70 17.78
CA THR A 200 -10.17 5.43 16.34
C THR A 200 -11.03 6.50 15.70
N LEU A 201 -11.99 7.08 16.43
CA LEU A 201 -12.80 8.20 15.97
C LEU A 201 -11.94 9.45 15.75
N ALA A 202 -11.04 9.75 16.70
CA ALA A 202 -10.11 10.87 16.57
C ALA A 202 -9.12 10.67 15.40
N MET A 203 -8.61 9.45 15.19
CA MET A 203 -7.79 9.13 14.03
C MET A 203 -8.53 9.38 12.72
N ARG A 204 -9.80 8.95 12.61
CA ARG A 204 -10.61 9.22 11.42
C ARG A 204 -10.81 10.71 11.19
N ALA A 205 -11.13 11.48 12.23
CA ALA A 205 -11.34 12.92 12.11
C ALA A 205 -10.08 13.65 11.63
N ARG A 206 -8.92 13.33 12.20
CA ARG A 206 -7.62 13.92 11.78
C ARG A 206 -7.25 13.53 10.34
N LEU A 207 -7.50 12.28 9.97
CA LEU A 207 -7.27 11.81 8.61
C LEU A 207 -8.25 12.42 7.60
N ASP A 208 -9.48 12.71 8.02
CA ASP A 208 -10.45 13.43 7.19
C ASP A 208 -10.00 14.87 6.92
N GLU A 209 -9.50 15.57 7.95
CA GLU A 209 -8.90 16.90 7.81
C GLU A 209 -7.79 16.92 6.75
N ILE A 210 -6.88 15.93 6.80
CA ILE A 210 -5.81 15.75 5.80
C ILE A 210 -6.39 15.47 4.41
N ASN A 211 -7.32 14.52 4.29
CA ASN A 211 -7.89 14.11 3.01
C ASN A 211 -8.70 15.22 2.35
N VAL A 212 -9.44 16.03 3.12
CA VAL A 212 -10.16 17.20 2.60
C VAL A 212 -9.20 18.18 1.95
N LYS A 213 -8.04 18.44 2.58
CA LYS A 213 -7.02 19.31 1.96
C LYS A 213 -6.44 18.69 0.69
N LEU A 214 -6.14 17.40 0.70
CA LEU A 214 -5.61 16.69 -0.48
C LEU A 214 -6.60 16.67 -1.65
N ASP A 215 -7.89 16.44 -1.39
CA ASP A 215 -8.94 16.47 -2.42
C ASP A 215 -9.10 17.85 -3.06
N ALA A 216 -8.87 18.91 -2.28
CA ALA A 216 -8.99 20.30 -2.73
C ALA A 216 -7.71 20.84 -3.40
N THR A 217 -6.67 20.03 -3.56
CA THR A 217 -5.36 20.45 -4.06
C THR A 217 -5.09 19.87 -5.44
N ASP A 218 -4.57 20.69 -6.36
CA ASP A 218 -4.09 20.17 -7.64
C ASP A 218 -2.72 19.50 -7.47
N ILE A 219 -2.69 18.17 -7.52
CA ILE A 219 -1.48 17.35 -7.35
C ILE A 219 -1.14 16.69 -8.68
N ALA A 220 -0.22 17.31 -9.40
CA ALA A 220 0.12 16.96 -10.77
C ALA A 220 1.60 16.64 -10.95
N THR A 221 2.01 16.44 -12.20
CA THR A 221 3.40 16.33 -12.62
C THR A 221 3.67 17.31 -13.75
N THR A 222 4.89 17.82 -13.85
CA THR A 222 5.31 18.75 -14.92
C THR A 222 5.27 18.12 -16.32
N ARG A 223 5.13 16.79 -16.41
CA ARG A 223 4.95 16.03 -17.65
C ARG A 223 4.02 14.84 -17.43
N THR A 224 3.49 14.28 -18.50
CA THR A 224 2.74 13.03 -18.47
C THR A 224 3.62 11.86 -17.97
N LEU A 225 3.04 11.00 -17.14
CA LEU A 225 3.69 9.79 -16.63
C LEU A 225 3.62 8.67 -17.67
N THR A 226 4.76 8.04 -17.94
CA THR A 226 4.85 6.84 -18.78
C THR A 226 4.71 5.56 -17.95
N ILE A 227 4.56 4.41 -18.60
CA ILE A 227 4.60 3.10 -17.95
C ILE A 227 5.89 2.87 -17.15
N HIS A 228 7.02 3.44 -17.60
CA HIS A 228 8.32 3.32 -16.93
C HIS A 228 8.47 4.19 -15.69
N ASP A 229 7.60 5.17 -15.48
CA ASP A 229 7.57 6.03 -14.30
C ASP A 229 6.78 5.42 -13.14
N ARG A 230 5.89 4.48 -13.46
CA ARG A 230 4.92 3.89 -12.54
C ARG A 230 5.49 2.61 -11.93
N LYS A 231 5.07 2.30 -10.69
CA LYS A 231 5.24 0.97 -10.10
C LYS A 231 4.06 0.07 -10.50
N PRO A 232 4.18 -1.27 -10.42
CA PRO A 232 3.06 -2.17 -10.71
C PRO A 232 1.80 -1.89 -9.89
N GLU A 233 1.91 -1.27 -8.71
CA GLU A 233 0.81 -0.89 -7.82
C GLU A 233 0.12 0.45 -8.19
N TYR A 234 0.55 1.13 -9.26
CA TYR A 234 -0.04 2.40 -9.68
C TYR A 234 -1.46 2.20 -10.24
N GLN A 235 -2.45 2.79 -9.57
CA GLN A 235 -3.89 2.61 -9.90
C GLN A 235 -4.56 3.93 -10.32
N GLY A 236 -3.80 4.81 -10.98
CA GLY A 236 -4.26 6.16 -11.34
C GLY A 236 -3.95 7.21 -10.27
N ARG A 237 -4.46 8.43 -10.47
CA ARG A 237 -4.17 9.62 -9.64
C ARG A 237 -5.04 9.70 -8.37
N LYS A 238 -5.09 8.62 -7.59
CA LYS A 238 -5.74 8.65 -6.26
C LYS A 238 -4.98 9.58 -5.33
N VAL A 239 -5.67 10.49 -4.63
CA VAL A 239 -5.04 11.44 -3.69
C VAL A 239 -5.34 11.14 -2.23
N ARG A 240 -6.42 10.41 -1.94
CA ARG A 240 -6.83 10.10 -0.57
C ARG A 240 -5.94 9.08 0.11
N LEU A 241 -5.73 9.31 1.39
CA LEU A 241 -4.95 8.49 2.30
C LEU A 241 -5.84 7.66 3.23
N HIS A 242 -5.33 6.50 3.59
CA HIS A 242 -5.84 5.64 4.66
C HIS A 242 -4.68 5.21 5.56
N ARG A 243 -4.96 4.92 6.84
CA ARG A 243 -3.96 4.37 7.78
C ARG A 243 -4.07 2.86 7.86
N VAL A 244 -2.95 2.15 7.92
CA VAL A 244 -2.93 0.67 8.04
C VAL A 244 -2.24 0.23 9.32
N PHE A 245 -3.01 -0.36 10.22
CA PHE A 245 -2.58 -1.00 11.46
C PHE A 245 -2.48 -2.52 11.31
N ASN A 246 -1.63 -3.14 12.12
CA ASN A 246 -1.27 -4.55 11.98
C ASN A 246 -1.51 -5.33 13.27
N ARG A 247 -1.47 -6.67 13.18
CA ARG A 247 -1.54 -7.59 14.32
C ARG A 247 -2.80 -7.45 15.20
N GLY A 248 -3.87 -6.87 14.68
CA GLY A 248 -5.09 -6.59 15.45
C GLY A 248 -4.88 -5.55 16.55
N ASN A 249 -3.85 -4.71 16.43
CA ASN A 249 -3.44 -3.76 17.45
C ASN A 249 -3.12 -2.37 16.85
N PHE A 250 -3.71 -1.32 17.40
CA PHE A 250 -3.50 0.06 16.96
C PHE A 250 -2.13 0.64 17.34
N ASP A 251 -1.35 -0.03 18.20
CA ASP A 251 0.03 0.32 18.52
C ASP A 251 1.05 -0.22 17.49
N HIS A 252 0.57 -0.89 16.43
CA HIS A 252 1.40 -1.61 15.46
C HIS A 252 1.14 -1.09 14.05
N GLY A 253 2.13 -0.43 13.44
CA GLY A 253 1.96 0.21 12.13
C GLY A 253 1.25 1.56 12.23
N GLY A 254 0.39 1.88 11.27
CA GLY A 254 -0.39 3.13 11.24
C GLY A 254 -0.01 4.06 10.09
N ARG A 255 1.02 3.73 9.32
CA ARG A 255 1.49 4.48 8.15
C ARG A 255 0.34 4.85 7.19
N PHE A 256 0.51 5.98 6.53
CA PHE A 256 -0.43 6.52 5.55
C PHE A 256 -0.17 5.95 4.15
N TYR A 257 -1.24 5.49 3.49
CA TYR A 257 -1.21 4.88 2.17
C TYR A 257 -2.31 5.41 1.27
N GLY A 258 -2.10 5.42 -0.05
CA GLY A 258 -3.17 5.60 -1.04
C GLY A 258 -2.91 6.70 -2.07
N GLY A 259 -2.07 7.67 -1.73
CA GLY A 259 -1.66 8.72 -2.66
C GLY A 259 -0.82 8.17 -3.80
N TRP A 260 -1.15 8.56 -5.04
CA TRP A 260 -0.49 8.05 -6.25
C TRP A 260 1.02 8.32 -6.28
N TRP A 261 1.46 9.39 -5.62
CA TRP A 261 2.88 9.75 -5.47
C TRP A 261 3.70 8.68 -4.73
N GLN A 262 3.06 7.79 -3.97
CA GLN A 262 3.72 6.64 -3.32
C GLN A 262 4.02 5.51 -4.32
N ASN A 263 3.27 5.47 -5.43
CA ASN A 263 3.29 4.42 -6.45
C ASN A 263 3.98 4.84 -7.75
N VAL A 264 4.71 5.96 -7.74
CA VAL A 264 5.66 6.32 -8.80
C VAL A 264 7.10 6.04 -8.34
N LYS A 265 8.02 5.90 -9.29
CA LYS A 265 9.44 5.69 -9.01
C LYS A 265 10.08 6.95 -8.43
N SER A 266 11.17 6.76 -7.67
CA SER A 266 11.83 7.87 -6.95
C SER A 266 12.28 9.00 -7.87
N HIS A 267 12.78 8.70 -9.07
CA HIS A 267 13.23 9.71 -10.04
C HIS A 267 12.12 10.60 -10.58
N VAL A 268 10.85 10.21 -10.40
CA VAL A 268 9.67 10.93 -10.87
C VAL A 268 9.23 11.98 -9.86
N ARG A 269 9.45 11.75 -8.56
CA ARG A 269 8.98 12.62 -7.48
C ARG A 269 9.46 14.08 -7.59
N PRO A 270 10.69 14.37 -8.08
CA PRO A 270 11.11 15.75 -8.37
C PRO A 270 10.29 16.47 -9.44
N ALA A 271 9.45 15.78 -10.21
CA ALA A 271 8.56 16.36 -11.21
C ALA A 271 7.14 16.64 -10.67
N ILE A 272 6.86 16.31 -9.41
CA ILE A 272 5.56 16.58 -8.78
C ILE A 272 5.37 18.09 -8.62
N THR A 273 4.15 18.54 -8.84
CA THR A 273 3.70 19.91 -8.56
C THR A 273 2.51 19.89 -7.63
N ILE A 274 2.41 20.91 -6.77
CA ILE A 274 1.27 21.16 -5.89
C ILE A 274 0.74 22.55 -6.23
N ASP A 275 -0.51 22.64 -6.68
CA ASP A 275 -1.13 23.88 -7.19
C ASP A 275 -0.28 24.56 -8.27
N GLY A 276 0.22 23.76 -9.22
CA GLY A 276 1.14 24.18 -10.27
C GLY A 276 2.55 24.60 -9.83
N GLN A 277 2.85 24.62 -8.52
CA GLN A 277 4.15 25.03 -7.99
C GLN A 277 5.11 23.84 -7.83
N HIS A 278 6.40 24.09 -8.05
CA HIS A 278 7.44 23.10 -7.83
C HIS A 278 7.57 22.71 -6.35
N THR A 279 7.92 21.44 -6.12
CA THR A 279 8.03 20.88 -4.78
C THR A 279 9.47 20.55 -4.38
N ILE A 280 9.64 20.29 -3.09
CA ILE A 280 10.81 19.63 -2.49
C ILE A 280 10.34 18.39 -1.75
N GLU A 281 11.23 17.41 -1.60
CA GLU A 281 11.03 16.22 -0.75
C GLU A 281 12.02 16.30 0.41
N ALA A 282 11.55 16.18 1.65
CA ALA A 282 12.40 16.09 2.83
C ALA A 282 12.22 14.73 3.52
N ASP A 283 13.32 14.08 3.87
CA ASP A 283 13.36 12.76 4.51
C ASP A 283 14.26 12.74 5.74
N PHE A 284 13.90 11.97 6.77
CA PHE A 284 14.81 11.72 7.88
C PHE A 284 16.00 10.88 7.38
N ARG A 285 17.22 11.35 7.64
CA ARG A 285 18.41 10.57 7.30
C ARG A 285 18.56 9.42 8.28
N GLY A 286 17.96 8.27 7.97
CA GLY A 286 18.01 7.07 8.80
C GLY A 286 17.08 7.11 10.02
N PHE A 287 15.77 7.21 9.79
CA PHE A 287 14.76 7.29 10.85
C PHE A 287 14.88 6.20 11.93
N ASN A 288 14.78 4.92 11.55
CA ASN A 288 14.83 3.82 12.52
C ASN A 288 16.09 3.81 13.40
N PRO A 289 17.32 3.83 12.85
CA PRO A 289 18.52 3.89 13.68
C PRO A 289 18.60 5.17 14.52
N ALA A 290 18.13 6.32 14.03
CA ALA A 290 18.08 7.55 14.83
C ALA A 290 17.15 7.40 16.05
N VAL A 291 15.97 6.80 15.88
CA VAL A 291 15.06 6.50 17.00
C VAL A 291 15.71 5.55 18.00
N LEU A 292 16.36 4.48 17.52
CA LEU A 292 17.02 3.50 18.39
C LEU A 292 18.13 4.13 19.24
N LEU A 293 18.96 4.99 18.65
CA LEU A 293 20.00 5.74 19.37
C LEU A 293 19.36 6.69 20.40
N ALA A 294 18.32 7.43 20.00
CA ALA A 294 17.65 8.37 20.88
C ALA A 294 17.01 7.70 22.09
N GLU A 295 16.28 6.59 21.88
CA GLU A 295 15.69 5.79 22.97
C GLU A 295 16.76 5.19 23.90
N ALA A 296 17.96 4.89 23.37
CA ALA A 296 19.09 4.41 24.15
C ALA A 296 19.89 5.53 24.84
N GLY A 297 19.48 6.81 24.70
CA GLY A 297 20.21 7.96 25.24
C GLY A 297 21.56 8.21 24.56
N GLN A 298 21.78 7.64 23.38
CA GLN A 298 23.00 7.82 22.60
C GLN A 298 22.85 8.97 21.60
N PRO A 299 23.91 9.75 21.33
CA PRO A 299 23.84 10.85 20.38
C PRO A 299 23.57 10.33 18.96
N ILE A 300 22.68 11.00 18.23
CA ILE A 300 22.42 10.71 16.81
C ILE A 300 23.53 11.35 15.96
N PRO A 301 24.36 10.56 15.23
CA PRO A 301 25.32 11.11 14.28
C PRO A 301 24.64 11.64 13.01
N ASP A 302 25.35 12.44 12.22
CA ASP A 302 24.83 12.99 10.95
C ASP A 302 24.35 11.89 9.98
N ASP A 303 25.02 10.74 9.97
CA ASP A 303 24.52 9.52 9.33
C ASP A 303 24.32 8.42 10.39
N PRO A 304 23.07 8.09 10.77
CA PRO A 304 22.78 7.03 11.71
C PRO A 304 23.26 5.63 11.30
N TYR A 305 23.62 5.41 10.03
CA TYR A 305 24.25 4.16 9.60
C TYR A 305 25.78 4.16 9.70
N SER A 306 26.41 5.33 9.91
CA SER A 306 27.88 5.42 10.04
C SER A 306 28.50 4.56 11.15
N PRO A 307 27.82 4.25 12.29
CA PRO A 307 28.36 3.30 13.25
C PRO A 307 28.54 1.87 12.71
N ILE A 308 27.83 1.50 11.63
CA ILE A 308 27.93 0.18 10.99
C ILE A 308 28.97 0.20 9.87
N VAL A 309 28.87 1.20 8.98
CA VAL A 309 29.57 1.20 7.68
C VAL A 309 30.66 2.27 7.56
N GLY A 310 30.73 3.21 8.50
CA GLY A 310 31.57 4.41 8.42
C GLY A 310 30.85 5.60 7.77
N ALA A 311 31.36 6.82 8.00
CA ALA A 311 30.71 8.06 7.56
C ALA A 311 30.69 8.26 6.03
N ASN A 312 31.61 7.62 5.30
CA ASN A 312 31.79 7.76 3.85
C ASN A 312 31.58 6.43 3.11
N ALA A 313 30.73 5.56 3.65
CA ALA A 313 30.45 4.27 3.03
C ALA A 313 29.77 4.44 1.66
N PRO A 314 30.04 3.53 0.71
CA PRO A 314 29.25 3.44 -0.52
C PRO A 314 27.75 3.24 -0.21
N GLU A 315 26.86 3.81 -1.03
CA GLU A 315 25.41 3.72 -0.82
C GLU A 315 24.94 2.25 -0.81
N ASP A 316 25.51 1.39 -1.66
CA ASP A 316 25.19 -0.05 -1.68
C ASP A 316 25.42 -0.73 -0.32
N LEU A 317 26.53 -0.41 0.36
CA LEU A 317 26.83 -0.97 1.69
C LEU A 317 25.88 -0.41 2.76
N ARG A 318 25.49 0.86 2.62
CA ARG A 318 24.47 1.50 3.47
C ARG A 318 23.09 0.86 3.27
N ASP A 319 22.74 0.52 2.04
CA ASP A 319 21.50 -0.20 1.71
C ASP A 319 21.49 -1.61 2.31
N HIS A 320 22.64 -2.31 2.28
CA HIS A 320 22.78 -3.57 3.00
C HIS A 320 22.61 -3.40 4.52
N ALA A 321 23.18 -2.35 5.13
CA ALA A 321 23.00 -2.06 6.56
C ALA A 321 21.53 -1.81 6.91
N LYS A 322 20.83 -1.04 6.06
CA LYS A 322 19.39 -0.76 6.18
C LYS A 322 18.56 -2.04 6.08
N ALA A 323 18.83 -2.89 5.10
CA ALA A 323 18.13 -4.16 4.91
C ALA A 323 18.34 -5.09 6.12
N THR A 324 19.58 -5.24 6.59
CA THR A 324 19.92 -6.08 7.74
C THR A 324 19.25 -5.58 9.02
N LEU A 325 19.33 -4.28 9.32
CA LEU A 325 18.68 -3.72 10.52
C LEU A 325 17.15 -3.89 10.47
N ALA A 326 16.54 -3.65 9.31
CA ALA A 326 15.09 -3.85 9.12
C ALA A 326 14.70 -5.33 9.29
N ALA A 327 15.51 -6.26 8.80
CA ALA A 327 15.27 -7.69 8.97
C ALA A 327 15.41 -8.11 10.45
N LEU A 328 16.42 -7.60 11.16
CA LEU A 328 16.62 -7.87 12.59
C LEU A 328 15.44 -7.37 13.44
N LEU A 329 14.95 -6.15 13.19
CA LEU A 329 13.81 -5.57 13.91
C LEU A 329 12.49 -6.34 13.72
N ASN A 330 12.40 -7.14 12.66
CA ASN A 330 11.26 -8.01 12.38
C ASN A 330 11.54 -9.50 12.68
N SER A 331 12.76 -9.84 13.13
CA SER A 331 13.16 -11.21 13.43
C SER A 331 12.77 -11.62 14.85
N LYS A 332 12.41 -12.90 15.01
CA LYS A 332 12.15 -13.50 16.33
C LYS A 332 13.42 -14.00 17.01
N THR A 333 14.36 -14.53 16.25
CA THR A 333 15.56 -15.22 16.77
C THR A 333 16.85 -14.46 16.50
N GLY A 334 16.80 -13.39 15.70
CA GLY A 334 17.99 -12.65 15.26
C GLY A 334 18.67 -13.25 14.03
N THR A 335 18.26 -14.44 13.58
CA THR A 335 18.62 -14.95 12.25
C THR A 335 17.83 -14.19 11.20
N THR A 336 18.51 -13.72 10.17
CA THR A 336 17.92 -13.02 9.02
C THR A 336 18.41 -13.66 7.74
N GLU A 337 17.64 -13.53 6.66
CA GLU A 337 18.16 -13.81 5.33
C GLU A 337 19.31 -12.85 5.02
N GLU A 338 20.24 -13.31 4.18
CA GLU A 338 21.31 -12.48 3.65
C GLU A 338 20.69 -11.33 2.84
N PRO A 339 21.20 -10.09 2.98
CA PRO A 339 20.76 -8.99 2.14
C PRO A 339 20.91 -9.37 0.67
N ARG A 340 19.89 -9.07 -0.13
CA ARG A 340 19.90 -9.36 -1.55
C ARG A 340 21.15 -8.75 -2.20
N ASP A 341 21.80 -9.52 -3.08
CA ASP A 341 22.98 -9.13 -3.84
C ASP A 341 24.20 -8.76 -2.96
N PHE A 342 24.25 -9.22 -1.70
CA PHE A 342 25.41 -9.03 -0.83
C PHE A 342 26.62 -9.79 -1.38
N ASN A 343 27.66 -9.06 -1.77
CA ASN A 343 28.87 -9.64 -2.33
C ASN A 343 29.97 -9.75 -1.27
N SER A 344 30.09 -10.93 -0.67
CA SER A 344 31.10 -11.18 0.39
C SER A 344 32.53 -10.94 -0.08
N ALA A 345 32.85 -11.19 -1.35
CA ALA A 345 34.18 -10.96 -1.90
C ALA A 345 34.47 -9.46 -2.08
N GLN A 346 33.49 -8.68 -2.53
CA GLN A 346 33.61 -7.22 -2.66
C GLN A 346 33.85 -6.55 -1.30
N TRP A 347 33.14 -7.00 -0.27
CA TRP A 347 33.19 -6.38 1.06
C TRP A 347 34.24 -7.01 1.99
N GLY A 348 34.88 -8.11 1.58
CA GLY A 348 35.87 -8.82 2.38
C GLY A 348 35.33 -9.36 3.70
N MET A 349 34.01 -9.62 3.78
CA MET A 349 33.35 -10.15 4.98
C MET A 349 32.10 -10.93 4.59
N THR A 350 31.71 -11.91 5.40
CA THR A 350 30.47 -12.65 5.16
C THR A 350 29.24 -11.84 5.58
N ALA A 351 28.07 -12.20 5.09
CA ALA A 351 26.81 -11.60 5.56
C ALA A 351 26.55 -11.84 7.06
N GLU A 352 27.09 -12.93 7.61
CA GLU A 352 27.05 -13.20 9.04
C GLU A 352 27.93 -12.23 9.84
N ASP A 353 29.16 -12.00 9.39
CA ASP A 353 30.05 -11.00 10.00
C ASP A 353 29.43 -9.60 9.92
N PHE A 354 28.81 -9.27 8.78
CA PHE A 354 28.12 -8.00 8.60
C PHE A 354 26.93 -7.85 9.56
N ARG A 355 26.13 -8.91 9.72
CA ARG A 355 25.04 -8.93 10.71
C ARG A 355 25.55 -8.77 12.14
N ALA A 356 26.67 -9.39 12.49
CA ALA A 356 27.30 -9.20 13.79
C ALA A 356 27.71 -7.73 13.99
N LYS A 357 28.34 -7.10 13.00
CA LYS A 357 28.65 -5.65 13.04
C LYS A 357 27.43 -4.77 13.27
N VAL A 358 26.30 -5.08 12.62
CA VAL A 358 25.04 -4.34 12.85
C VAL A 358 24.57 -4.46 14.29
N LEU A 359 24.63 -5.67 14.87
CA LEU A 359 24.25 -5.90 16.26
C LEU A 359 25.22 -5.29 17.28
N ASP A 360 26.49 -5.16 16.92
CA ASP A 360 27.50 -4.53 17.78
C ASP A 360 27.37 -3.00 17.77
N ALA A 361 27.03 -2.42 16.61
CA ALA A 361 26.69 -1.00 16.49
C ALA A 361 25.36 -0.64 17.19
N PHE A 362 24.40 -1.58 17.22
CA PHE A 362 23.08 -1.40 17.83
C PHE A 362 22.78 -2.51 18.86
N PRO A 363 23.50 -2.56 19.99
CA PRO A 363 23.39 -3.65 20.96
C PRO A 363 21.99 -3.78 21.57
N MET A 364 21.25 -2.67 21.66
CA MET A 364 19.86 -2.64 22.12
C MET A 364 18.92 -3.48 21.25
N VAL A 365 19.23 -3.71 19.96
CA VAL A 365 18.41 -4.52 19.05
C VAL A 365 18.30 -5.97 19.54
N ARG A 366 19.33 -6.50 20.20
CA ARG A 366 19.31 -7.88 20.75
C ARG A 366 18.15 -8.08 21.74
N ALA A 367 17.86 -7.07 22.57
CA ALA A 367 16.74 -7.11 23.53
C ALA A 367 15.37 -6.89 22.86
N MET A 368 15.34 -6.44 21.60
CA MET A 368 14.10 -6.13 20.86
C MET A 368 13.64 -7.29 19.97
N LEU A 369 14.47 -8.32 19.77
CA LEU A 369 14.14 -9.50 18.97
C LEU A 369 12.87 -10.17 19.49
N GLY A 370 11.96 -10.52 18.57
CA GLY A 370 10.70 -11.19 18.92
C GLY A 370 9.65 -10.35 19.66
N THR A 371 9.89 -9.05 19.87
CA THR A 371 8.96 -8.16 20.61
C THR A 371 8.04 -7.31 19.71
N ASP A 372 8.02 -7.60 18.40
CA ASP A 372 7.34 -6.79 17.36
C ASP A 372 7.75 -5.30 17.38
N LYS A 373 8.95 -4.97 17.90
CA LYS A 373 9.46 -3.59 17.99
C LYS A 373 9.46 -2.88 16.64
N GLY A 374 9.73 -3.57 15.53
CA GLY A 374 9.61 -3.00 14.18
C GLY A 374 8.23 -2.40 13.89
N MET A 375 7.14 -3.02 14.37
CA MET A 375 5.78 -2.50 14.20
C MET A 375 5.49 -1.31 15.11
N LYS A 376 6.05 -1.31 16.34
CA LYS A 376 5.94 -0.17 17.27
C LYS A 376 6.74 1.04 16.78
N LEU A 377 7.89 0.82 16.15
CA LEU A 377 8.66 1.88 15.48
C LEU A 377 7.86 2.49 14.32
N GLN A 378 7.16 1.67 13.52
CA GLN A 378 6.26 2.19 12.49
C GLN A 378 5.08 2.99 13.08
N ARG A 379 4.63 2.64 14.29
CA ARG A 379 3.62 3.43 15.00
C ARG A 379 4.14 4.78 15.42
N LEU A 380 5.34 4.82 16.00
CA LEU A 380 6.00 6.09 16.33
C LEU A 380 6.22 6.96 15.08
N GLU A 381 6.73 6.37 13.99
CA GLU A 381 6.87 7.03 12.68
C GLU A 381 5.54 7.63 12.22
N SER A 382 4.46 6.84 12.29
CA SER A 382 3.13 7.28 11.88
C SER A 382 2.60 8.44 12.72
N ASP A 383 2.87 8.46 14.03
CA ASP A 383 2.38 9.50 14.91
C ASP A 383 3.15 10.81 14.70
N LEU A 384 4.47 10.73 14.44
CA LEU A 384 5.26 11.89 14.01
C LEU A 384 4.77 12.42 12.66
N ALA A 385 4.52 11.52 11.70
CA ALA A 385 4.01 11.90 10.39
C ALA A 385 2.63 12.57 10.45
N GLU A 386 1.72 12.07 11.30
CA GLU A 386 0.42 12.70 11.52
C GLU A 386 0.57 14.13 12.06
N ALA A 387 1.42 14.33 13.07
CA ALA A 387 1.66 15.66 13.65
C ALA A 387 2.25 16.64 12.63
N ILE A 388 3.25 16.22 11.84
CA ILE A 388 3.85 17.03 10.77
C ILE A 388 2.78 17.38 9.72
N MET A 389 1.99 16.41 9.27
CA MET A 389 0.97 16.69 8.26
C MET A 389 -0.10 17.66 8.74
N LEU A 390 -0.59 17.48 9.98
CA LEU A 390 -1.60 18.36 10.55
C LEU A 390 -1.09 19.79 10.75
N HIS A 391 0.19 19.98 11.03
CA HIS A 391 0.82 21.30 11.08
C HIS A 391 0.62 22.06 9.77
N PHE A 392 0.91 21.45 8.62
CA PHE A 392 0.75 22.08 7.31
C PHE A 392 -0.71 22.21 6.88
N VAL A 393 -1.49 21.14 7.06
CA VAL A 393 -2.91 21.11 6.65
C VAL A 393 -3.71 22.20 7.36
N ARG A 394 -3.48 22.43 8.65
CA ARG A 394 -4.16 23.47 9.43
C ARG A 394 -3.76 24.91 9.05
N GLN A 395 -2.62 25.07 8.40
CA GLN A 395 -2.21 26.32 7.79
C GLN A 395 -2.72 26.48 6.34
N GLY A 396 -3.47 25.50 5.83
CA GLY A 396 -4.00 25.51 4.48
C GLY A 396 -3.01 25.01 3.42
N HIS A 397 -1.89 24.40 3.81
CA HIS A 397 -0.90 23.84 2.90
C HIS A 397 -1.08 22.33 2.72
N ALA A 398 -0.99 21.87 1.48
CA ALA A 398 -0.98 20.44 1.18
C ALA A 398 0.42 19.86 1.41
N ILE A 399 0.46 18.60 1.86
CA ILE A 399 1.68 17.87 2.15
C ILE A 399 1.47 16.41 1.79
N LEU A 400 2.42 15.83 1.06
CA LEU A 400 2.31 14.47 0.52
C LEU A 400 3.26 13.53 1.27
N PRO A 401 2.76 12.61 2.13
CA PRO A 401 3.61 11.69 2.87
C PRO A 401 4.06 10.48 2.04
N ILE A 402 5.29 10.06 2.27
CA ILE A 402 5.89 8.82 1.76
C ILE A 402 6.67 8.18 2.89
N HIS A 403 5.97 7.39 3.71
CA HIS A 403 6.52 6.88 4.98
C HIS A 403 6.99 8.05 5.86
N ASP A 404 8.30 8.14 6.10
CA ASP A 404 8.99 9.14 6.90
C ASP A 404 9.49 10.35 6.08
N ALA A 405 9.17 10.41 4.79
CA ALA A 405 9.45 11.53 3.90
C ALA A 405 8.19 12.33 3.56
N PHE A 406 8.36 13.61 3.23
CA PHE A 406 7.26 14.52 2.92
C PHE A 406 7.58 15.40 1.71
N ILE A 407 6.58 15.63 0.86
CA ILE A 407 6.67 16.54 -0.27
C ILE A 407 5.76 17.76 -0.01
N VAL A 408 6.33 18.96 -0.13
CA VAL A 408 5.64 20.26 0.00
C VAL A 408 6.06 21.20 -1.11
N GLN A 409 5.32 22.29 -1.30
CA GLN A 409 5.74 23.39 -2.18
C GLN A 409 7.11 23.94 -1.73
N ALA A 410 7.96 24.30 -2.69
CA ALA A 410 9.36 24.61 -2.41
C ALA A 410 9.60 25.76 -1.42
N HIS A 411 8.71 26.76 -1.39
CA HIS A 411 8.84 27.87 -0.45
C HIS A 411 8.64 27.45 1.02
N LEU A 412 8.08 26.27 1.28
CA LEU A 412 7.87 25.69 2.62
C LEU A 412 9.04 24.84 3.11
N GLU A 413 10.16 24.77 2.37
CA GLU A 413 11.30 23.89 2.69
C GLU A 413 11.82 24.09 4.12
N GLN A 414 12.09 25.35 4.49
CA GLN A 414 12.66 25.68 5.80
C GLN A 414 11.72 25.30 6.93
N GLU A 415 10.42 25.57 6.77
CA GLU A 415 9.40 25.22 7.74
C GLU A 415 9.28 23.70 7.88
N LEU A 416 9.25 22.96 6.77
CA LEU A 416 9.16 21.49 6.82
C LEU A 416 10.34 20.88 7.56
N VAL A 417 11.56 21.30 7.25
CA VAL A 417 12.76 20.81 7.93
C VAL A 417 12.70 21.11 9.43
N GLN A 418 12.27 22.32 9.80
CA GLN A 418 12.17 22.73 11.20
C GLN A 418 11.09 21.92 11.95
N VAL A 419 9.90 21.78 11.38
CA VAL A 419 8.79 21.00 11.95
C VAL A 419 9.15 19.52 12.10
N MET A 420 9.83 18.92 11.11
CA MET A 420 10.32 17.54 11.22
C MET A 420 11.30 17.38 12.40
N LYS A 421 12.24 18.31 12.55
CA LYS A 421 13.21 18.30 13.66
C LYS A 421 12.55 18.51 15.01
N ASP A 422 11.65 19.48 15.12
CA ASP A 422 10.97 19.82 16.35
C ASP A 422 10.01 18.72 16.81
N THR A 423 9.29 18.10 15.87
CA THR A 423 8.39 16.98 16.19
C THR A 423 9.19 15.78 16.69
N PHE A 424 10.33 15.46 16.06
CA PHE A 424 11.21 14.39 16.54
C PHE A 424 11.80 14.73 17.91
N LYS A 425 12.31 15.96 18.10
CA LYS A 425 12.89 16.42 19.38
C LYS A 425 11.87 16.40 20.51
N ALA A 426 10.65 16.87 20.28
CA ALA A 426 9.59 16.86 21.27
C ALA A 426 9.27 15.43 21.74
N ARG A 427 9.40 14.44 20.84
CA ARG A 427 9.07 13.05 21.14
C ARG A 427 10.24 12.23 21.71
N LEU A 428 11.47 12.51 21.27
CA LEU A 428 12.66 11.67 21.52
C LEU A 428 13.83 12.44 22.15
N GLY A 429 13.68 13.73 22.43
CA GLY A 429 14.67 14.56 23.14
C GLY A 429 15.90 14.96 22.33
N GLN A 430 16.03 14.49 21.08
CA GLN A 430 17.19 14.76 20.22
C GLN A 430 16.77 15.32 18.85
N VAL A 431 17.69 15.97 18.15
CA VAL A 431 17.44 16.54 16.83
C VAL A 431 18.07 15.63 15.76
N PRO A 432 17.29 15.08 14.83
CA PRO A 432 17.83 14.26 13.75
C PRO A 432 18.34 15.12 12.60
N HIS A 433 19.14 14.53 11.72
CA HIS A 433 19.45 15.11 10.42
C HIS A 433 18.29 14.87 9.43
N VAL A 434 17.91 15.92 8.70
CA VAL A 434 16.88 15.87 7.65
C VAL A 434 17.56 16.15 6.31
N LYS A 435 17.38 15.26 5.34
CA LYS A 435 17.87 15.40 3.97
C LYS A 435 16.78 16.04 3.13
N VAL A 436 17.17 16.91 2.19
CA VAL A 436 16.25 17.57 1.26
C VAL A 436 16.67 17.26 -0.17
N THR A 437 15.69 16.88 -0.99
CA THR A 437 15.82 16.63 -2.41
C THR A 437 14.91 17.62 -3.16
N ARG A 438 15.50 18.45 -4.01
CA ARG A 438 14.75 19.48 -4.77
C ARG A 438 14.33 18.99 -6.15
N SER A 439 13.26 19.59 -6.69
CA SER A 439 12.81 19.40 -8.07
C SER A 439 13.92 19.73 -9.08
N TYR A 440 13.82 19.20 -10.31
CA TYR A 440 14.82 19.49 -11.36
C TYR A 440 14.90 20.97 -11.72
N ALA A 441 13.78 21.70 -11.64
CA ALA A 441 13.75 23.13 -11.98
C ALA A 441 14.38 24.02 -10.90
N LEU A 442 14.65 23.46 -9.71
CA LEU A 442 15.26 24.14 -8.57
C LEU A 442 16.73 23.74 -8.34
N ARG A 443 17.28 22.86 -9.19
CA ARG A 443 18.69 22.46 -9.20
C ARG A 443 19.41 23.22 -10.30
#